data_AF-A0A836CDF9-F1
#
_entry.id   AF-A0A836CDF9-F1
#
_cell.length_a   1.000
_cell.length_b   1.000
_cell.length_c   1.000
_cell.angle_alpha   90.00
_cell.angle_beta   90.00
_cell.angle_gamma   90.00
#
_symmetry.space_group_name_H-M   'P 1'
#
loop_
_entity.id
_entity.type
_entity.pdbx_description
1 polymer ?
#
loop_
_entity_poly.entity_id
_entity_poly.type
_entity_poly.pdbx_seq_one_letter_code
_entity_poly.pdbx_strand_id
1 'polypeptide(L)'
;MADMEAVREVRARQEHALAYMAHREAERKQRSEGQHTAKHTADAANKKGRKKARKEPVGKADTAAVPVNKLPGAMMTVGATMNELVGVAHTATTVCNTNNALELSKALIDAPEQFSSALIHAQEQPLVTAARSDKAKSKPAVTSAVRKGTTLPSEAGGFKSASAVALQTAPTVQPDAVQVALPFAPVDMKWCSQCQCMKPLTDFSKDKTHNDGLQSICKDCNALKYPVRISTRTGFICGLVAASKQRSKQRGMSQHALTTTVFDGICSAQRDRCVYSGLPVTFAPMSDWQATIERLRDDEDYTVANTALSALEFNTRAKWTAENARYAATHTDSVDAAIVEAVAREALFKPTNQHRVAQPWQQKEEDGATLTLCTSCAVWKLQQDFYASLRTICKECMCNAVKQVEATWRGAFKRLVNNATAHCKLPARAARGLICTITFKDLVDMYREQGGACFYSRIPVTTEGDWKMSLKRKDVHVGYARANCCIIAMEFQSADFTATSKYGGEGCAGWSAIKYNYFRASYNPANVPTTRRIDSC
;
A
#
# COMPACT_ATOMS: atom_id res chain seq x y z
N MET A 1 28.41 -2.10 36.71
CA MET A 1 27.33 -1.07 36.70
C MET A 1 26.67 -0.94 35.33
N ALA A 2 27.42 -0.85 34.23
CA ALA A 2 26.87 -0.81 32.87
C ALA A 2 25.90 -1.99 32.53
N ASP A 3 26.22 -3.22 32.97
CA ASP A 3 25.31 -4.37 32.75
C ASP A 3 23.99 -4.27 33.53
N MET A 4 23.99 -3.65 34.72
CA MET A 4 22.77 -3.45 35.51
C MET A 4 21.87 -2.37 34.89
N GLU A 5 22.46 -1.39 34.21
CA GLU A 5 21.74 -0.34 33.50
C GLU A 5 21.08 -0.88 32.22
N ALA A 6 21.79 -1.72 31.47
CA ALA A 6 21.22 -2.44 30.33
C ALA A 6 20.05 -3.36 30.73
N VAL A 7 20.17 -4.07 31.86
CA VAL A 7 19.07 -4.91 32.39
C VAL A 7 17.88 -4.07 32.82
N ARG A 8 18.09 -2.91 33.45
CA ARG A 8 17.01 -1.97 33.81
C ARG A 8 16.31 -1.43 32.57
N GLU A 9 17.06 -1.10 31.53
CA GLU A 9 16.49 -0.60 30.27
C GLU A 9 15.63 -1.67 29.57
N VAL A 10 16.10 -2.93 29.53
CA VAL A 10 15.31 -4.04 28.99
C VAL A 10 14.03 -4.26 29.79
N ARG A 11 14.09 -4.19 31.13
CA ARG A 11 12.92 -4.33 32.01
C ARG A 11 11.92 -3.20 31.80
N ALA A 12 12.40 -1.95 31.71
CA ALA A 12 11.55 -0.79 31.44
C ALA A 12 10.83 -0.92 30.08
N ARG A 13 11.52 -1.40 29.05
CA ARG A 13 10.90 -1.68 27.74
C ARG A 13 9.84 -2.78 27.81
N GLN A 14 10.06 -3.83 28.61
CA GLN A 14 9.07 -4.88 28.83
C GLN A 14 7.83 -4.37 29.57
N GLU A 15 8.01 -3.60 30.64
CA GLU A 15 6.91 -3.01 31.41
C GLU A 15 6.08 -2.03 30.56
N HIS A 16 6.75 -1.18 29.77
CA HIS A 16 6.08 -0.29 28.82
C HIS A 16 5.27 -1.07 27.77
N ALA A 17 5.83 -2.16 27.22
CA ALA A 17 5.11 -3.02 26.27
C ALA A 17 3.86 -3.68 26.91
N LEU A 18 3.94 -4.11 28.16
CA LEU A 18 2.79 -4.69 28.88
C LEU A 18 1.70 -3.65 29.15
N ALA A 19 2.07 -2.46 29.66
CA ALA A 19 1.14 -1.37 29.89
C ALA A 19 0.43 -0.94 28.60
N TYR A 20 1.18 -0.88 27.49
CA TYR A 20 0.65 -0.59 26.17
C TYR A 20 -0.39 -1.62 25.70
N MET A 21 -0.10 -2.91 25.85
CA MET A 21 -1.01 -3.98 25.48
C MET A 21 -2.31 -3.93 26.30
N ALA A 22 -2.23 -3.62 27.59
CA ALA A 22 -3.38 -3.42 28.47
C ALA A 22 -4.25 -2.23 28.02
N HIS A 23 -3.65 -1.09 27.65
CA HIS A 23 -4.37 0.06 27.11
C HIS A 23 -5.14 -0.29 25.82
N ARG A 24 -4.51 -1.04 24.90
CA ARG A 24 -5.16 -1.47 23.65
C ARG A 24 -6.32 -2.43 23.87
N GLU A 25 -6.22 -3.29 24.89
CA GLU A 25 -7.32 -4.15 25.28
C GLU A 25 -8.50 -3.34 25.82
N ALA A 26 -8.23 -2.31 26.63
CA ALA A 26 -9.26 -1.37 27.10
C ALA A 26 -9.93 -0.60 25.94
N GLU A 27 -9.16 -0.07 24.98
CA GLU A 27 -9.72 0.58 23.78
C GLU A 27 -10.60 -0.37 22.96
N ARG A 28 -10.21 -1.65 22.82
CA ARG A 28 -11.02 -2.65 22.12
C ARG A 28 -12.33 -2.92 22.85
N LYS A 29 -12.31 -3.05 24.19
CA LYS A 29 -13.51 -3.19 25.00
C LYS A 29 -14.45 -2.00 24.80
N GLN A 30 -13.94 -0.77 24.94
CA GLN A 30 -14.73 0.45 24.71
C GLN A 30 -15.33 0.52 23.30
N ARG A 31 -14.58 0.16 22.25
CA ARG A 31 -15.11 0.13 20.87
C ARG A 31 -16.19 -0.93 20.69
N SER A 32 -16.03 -2.11 21.29
CA SER A 32 -17.05 -3.16 21.23
C SER A 32 -18.35 -2.75 21.93
N GLU A 33 -18.25 -2.10 23.08
CA GLU A 33 -19.39 -1.54 23.83
C GLU A 33 -20.07 -0.40 23.05
N GLY A 34 -19.29 0.49 22.42
CA GLY A 34 -19.80 1.55 21.55
C GLY A 34 -20.49 1.03 20.28
N GLN A 35 -19.99 -0.05 19.69
CA GLN A 35 -20.62 -0.66 18.50
C GLN A 35 -21.92 -1.40 18.85
N HIS A 36 -21.99 -2.06 20.00
CA HIS A 36 -23.23 -2.70 20.46
C HIS A 36 -24.34 -1.66 20.73
N THR A 37 -24.00 -0.55 21.38
CA THR A 37 -24.95 0.55 21.64
C THR A 37 -25.39 1.28 20.37
N ALA A 38 -24.48 1.57 19.43
CA ALA A 38 -24.81 2.16 18.14
C ALA A 38 -25.71 1.25 17.27
N LYS A 39 -25.49 -0.07 17.31
CA LYS A 39 -26.33 -1.04 16.58
C LYS A 39 -27.73 -1.13 17.17
N HIS A 40 -27.86 -1.20 18.50
CA HIS A 40 -29.17 -1.20 19.17
C HIS A 40 -29.98 0.06 18.92
N THR A 41 -29.35 1.23 18.89
CA THR A 41 -30.02 2.51 18.61
C THR A 41 -30.44 2.63 17.14
N ALA A 42 -29.61 2.18 16.20
CA ALA A 42 -29.97 2.13 14.78
C ALA A 42 -31.14 1.16 14.51
N ASP A 43 -31.13 -0.03 15.11
CA ASP A 43 -32.21 -1.00 14.99
C ASP A 43 -33.53 -0.50 15.62
N ALA A 44 -33.45 0.23 16.74
CA ALA A 44 -34.60 0.87 17.37
C ALA A 44 -35.19 2.00 16.51
N ALA A 45 -34.36 2.82 15.86
CA ALA A 45 -34.79 3.87 14.94
C ALA A 45 -35.46 3.27 13.68
N ASN A 46 -34.90 2.20 13.12
CA ASN A 46 -35.45 1.54 11.94
C ASN A 46 -36.79 0.86 12.23
N LYS A 47 -36.95 0.28 13.44
CA LYS A 47 -38.22 -0.32 13.88
C LYS A 47 -39.32 0.73 14.11
N LYS A 48 -38.97 1.95 14.54
CA LYS A 48 -39.91 3.09 14.64
C LYS A 48 -40.30 3.64 13.26
N GLY A 49 -39.37 3.69 12.31
CA GLY A 49 -39.66 4.10 10.92
C GLY A 49 -40.63 3.15 10.20
N ARG A 50 -40.44 1.84 10.35
CA ARG A 50 -41.32 0.82 9.73
C ARG A 50 -42.75 0.80 10.27
N LYS A 51 -42.99 1.21 11.53
CA LYS A 51 -44.36 1.32 12.07
C LYS A 51 -45.11 2.55 11.56
N LYS A 52 -44.42 3.61 11.16
CA LYS A 52 -45.04 4.85 10.65
C LYS A 52 -45.45 4.75 9.17
N ALA A 53 -44.77 3.91 8.38
CA ALA A 53 -45.03 3.75 6.94
C ALA A 53 -46.16 2.77 6.57
N ARG A 54 -46.93 2.22 7.53
CA ARG A 54 -47.98 1.21 7.26
C ARG A 54 -49.41 1.71 7.50
N LYS A 55 -49.62 3.03 7.56
CA LYS A 55 -50.94 3.66 7.71
C LYS A 55 -51.13 4.82 6.74
N GLU A 56 -51.04 4.57 5.44
CA GLU A 56 -51.65 5.45 4.43
C GLU A 56 -52.32 4.58 3.37
N PRO A 57 -53.65 4.69 3.15
CA PRO A 57 -54.33 3.97 2.09
C PRO A 57 -54.07 4.64 0.74
N VAL A 58 -53.52 3.88 -0.21
CA VAL A 58 -53.31 4.30 -1.60
C VAL A 58 -54.65 4.30 -2.33
N GLY A 59 -55.15 5.50 -2.66
CA GLY A 59 -56.29 5.69 -3.55
C GLY A 59 -55.92 5.34 -4.99
N LYS A 60 -56.79 4.57 -5.66
CA LYS A 60 -56.73 4.27 -7.09
C LYS A 60 -57.12 5.53 -7.88
N ALA A 61 -56.35 5.87 -8.90
CA ALA A 61 -56.73 6.87 -9.90
C ALA A 61 -56.65 6.24 -11.29
N ASP A 62 -57.73 6.43 -12.04
CA ASP A 62 -58.01 5.89 -13.36
C ASP A 62 -57.17 6.53 -14.45
N THR A 63 -56.87 5.72 -15.46
CA THR A 63 -56.20 6.07 -16.71
C THR A 63 -57.14 6.83 -17.64
N ALA A 64 -56.79 8.06 -17.99
CA ALA A 64 -57.35 8.75 -19.15
C ALA A 64 -56.22 9.29 -20.04
N ALA A 65 -56.29 8.92 -21.32
CA ALA A 65 -55.39 9.32 -22.39
C ALA A 65 -55.65 10.78 -22.82
N VAL A 66 -54.59 11.53 -23.13
CA VAL A 66 -54.66 12.82 -23.83
C VAL A 66 -53.51 12.92 -24.85
N PRO A 67 -53.75 13.44 -26.07
CA PRO A 67 -52.85 13.30 -27.20
C PRO A 67 -51.85 14.45 -27.36
N VAL A 68 -50.83 14.16 -28.16
CA VAL A 68 -49.76 15.05 -28.60
C VAL A 68 -50.32 16.16 -29.51
N ASN A 69 -50.06 17.42 -29.17
CA ASN A 69 -50.16 18.53 -30.10
C ASN A 69 -48.92 19.44 -30.04
N LYS A 70 -48.40 19.73 -31.23
CA LYS A 70 -47.39 20.75 -31.56
C LYS A 70 -47.94 22.16 -31.30
N LEU A 71 -47.06 23.12 -31.02
CA LEU A 71 -47.06 24.53 -31.51
C LEU A 71 -45.84 25.30 -30.90
N PRO A 72 -45.49 26.51 -31.39
CA PRO A 72 -44.12 26.92 -31.68
C PRO A 72 -43.65 28.11 -30.81
N GLY A 73 -42.46 28.60 -31.12
CA GLY A 73 -41.73 29.58 -30.32
C GLY A 73 -42.29 30.99 -30.25
N ALA A 74 -41.70 31.77 -29.35
CA ALA A 74 -41.68 33.22 -29.39
C ALA A 74 -40.43 33.73 -28.65
N MET A 75 -39.70 34.62 -29.31
CA MET A 75 -38.74 35.56 -28.73
C MET A 75 -39.46 36.51 -27.77
N MET A 76 -38.80 36.97 -26.71
CA MET A 76 -38.72 38.40 -26.37
C MET A 76 -37.62 38.66 -25.33
N THR A 77 -36.98 39.80 -25.57
CA THR A 77 -35.90 40.49 -24.84
C THR A 77 -36.45 41.37 -23.70
N VAL A 78 -35.50 42.03 -23.00
CA VAL A 78 -35.65 43.16 -22.04
C VAL A 78 -35.92 42.72 -20.60
N GLY A 79 -35.26 43.18 -19.54
CA GLY A 79 -34.21 44.19 -19.37
C GLY A 79 -34.02 44.53 -17.88
N ALA A 80 -32.80 45.00 -17.57
CA ALA A 80 -32.32 45.74 -16.39
C ALA A 80 -33.32 46.09 -15.24
N THR A 81 -32.92 45.82 -14.00
CA THR A 81 -32.33 46.82 -13.07
C THR A 81 -32.23 46.26 -11.63
N MET A 82 -31.11 46.52 -10.97
CA MET A 82 -30.91 46.37 -9.52
C MET A 82 -30.65 47.78 -8.95
N ASN A 83 -31.34 48.13 -7.86
CA ASN A 83 -30.94 49.11 -6.85
C ASN A 83 -31.53 48.65 -5.51
N GLU A 84 -30.66 48.35 -4.55
CA GLU A 84 -30.41 49.14 -3.32
C GLU A 84 -31.38 48.82 -2.18
N LEU A 85 -30.81 48.40 -1.03
CA LEU A 85 -31.05 49.08 0.24
C LEU A 85 -30.03 48.70 1.31
N VAL A 86 -29.49 49.76 1.88
CA VAL A 86 -28.50 49.91 2.96
C VAL A 86 -29.22 50.00 4.31
N GLY A 87 -28.54 49.61 5.40
CA GLY A 87 -28.80 50.07 6.77
C GLY A 87 -28.42 49.01 7.82
N VAL A 88 -27.27 49.03 8.54
CA VAL A 88 -26.79 49.98 9.58
C VAL A 88 -27.71 49.91 10.83
N ALA A 89 -27.31 49.67 12.09
CA ALA A 89 -26.05 49.86 12.82
C ALA A 89 -26.00 49.07 14.16
N HIS A 90 -24.75 48.87 14.68
CA HIS A 90 -24.25 49.12 16.07
C HIS A 90 -24.83 48.31 17.25
N THR A 91 -24.13 47.92 18.32
CA THR A 91 -22.78 48.15 18.90
C THR A 91 -22.68 47.23 20.13
N ALA A 92 -21.50 46.69 20.46
CA ALA A 92 -21.00 46.58 21.85
C ALA A 92 -19.57 46.02 21.87
N THR A 93 -18.65 46.89 22.26
CA THR A 93 -17.24 46.66 22.57
C THR A 93 -17.11 46.08 23.98
N THR A 94 -16.23 45.11 24.22
CA THR A 94 -15.40 45.07 25.45
C THR A 94 -14.09 44.32 25.18
N VAL A 95 -13.03 44.93 25.71
CA VAL A 95 -11.61 44.70 25.60
C VAL A 95 -11.14 43.44 26.33
N CYS A 96 -10.16 42.72 25.76
CA CYS A 96 -9.06 42.12 26.53
C CYS A 96 -7.83 41.89 25.63
N ASN A 97 -6.76 42.62 25.95
CA ASN A 97 -5.40 42.54 25.44
C ASN A 97 -4.77 41.17 25.75
N THR A 98 -3.95 40.65 24.84
CA THR A 98 -2.59 40.13 25.12
C THR A 98 -1.88 39.81 23.80
N ASN A 99 -1.09 40.79 23.32
CA ASN A 99 -0.02 40.56 22.35
C ASN A 99 1.18 39.99 23.11
N ASN A 100 1.57 38.75 22.81
CA ASN A 100 2.94 38.25 23.04
C ASN A 100 3.15 36.89 22.36
N ALA A 101 3.39 36.91 21.04
CA ALA A 101 3.87 35.75 20.31
C ALA A 101 4.53 36.16 18.98
N LEU A 102 5.47 37.12 19.02
CA LEU A 102 6.26 37.47 17.83
C LEU A 102 7.62 38.11 18.17
N GLU A 103 8.36 37.56 19.15
CA GLU A 103 9.67 38.08 19.59
C GLU A 103 10.60 36.91 20.02
N LEU A 104 10.74 35.87 19.18
CA LEU A 104 11.66 34.75 19.47
C LEU A 104 12.26 34.05 18.24
N SER A 105 12.30 34.71 17.08
CA SER A 105 12.87 34.14 15.84
C SER A 105 13.81 35.09 15.09
N LYS A 106 14.52 35.98 15.79
CA LYS A 106 15.43 36.97 15.19
C LYS A 106 16.80 37.13 15.87
N ALA A 107 17.35 36.07 16.47
CA ALA A 107 18.66 36.13 17.14
C ALA A 107 19.59 34.93 16.83
N LEU A 108 19.69 34.50 15.56
CA LEU A 108 20.63 33.42 15.19
C LEU A 108 21.24 33.57 13.78
N ILE A 109 21.33 34.79 13.26
CA ILE A 109 22.11 35.11 12.07
C ILE A 109 22.69 36.52 12.31
N ASP A 110 23.92 36.57 12.81
CA ASP A 110 24.94 37.61 12.54
C ASP A 110 26.09 37.50 13.56
N ALA A 111 27.19 36.86 13.16
CA ALA A 111 28.57 37.29 13.46
C ALA A 111 29.58 36.38 12.71
N PRO A 112 30.52 36.95 11.94
CA PRO A 112 31.50 36.23 11.14
C PRO A 112 32.87 36.07 11.83
N GLU A 113 33.67 35.15 11.27
CA GLU A 113 35.15 35.10 11.25
C GLU A 113 35.92 35.32 12.57
N GLN A 114 36.55 34.23 13.05
CA GLN A 114 37.96 34.19 13.46
C GLN A 114 38.30 32.76 13.91
N PHE A 115 39.14 32.05 13.15
CA PHE A 115 40.27 31.26 13.65
C PHE A 115 40.95 30.56 12.46
N SER A 116 42.08 31.12 12.06
CA SER A 116 43.06 30.46 11.20
C SER A 116 44.00 29.56 12.02
N SER A 117 44.49 28.52 11.35
CA SER A 117 45.80 27.89 11.55
C SER A 117 46.04 26.98 12.76
N ALA A 118 45.95 25.67 12.50
CA ALA A 118 46.91 24.61 12.87
C ALA A 118 46.24 23.28 12.45
N LEU A 119 46.83 22.26 11.81
CA LEU A 119 48.20 21.87 11.66
C LEU A 119 48.21 20.92 10.43
N ILE A 120 49.05 21.20 9.43
CA ILE A 120 49.40 20.23 8.40
C ILE A 120 50.59 19.45 8.96
N HIS A 121 50.43 18.15 9.18
CA HIS A 121 51.56 17.23 9.08
C HIS A 121 51.09 15.90 8.50
N ALA A 122 51.62 15.65 7.30
CA ALA A 122 51.59 14.39 6.60
C ALA A 122 52.33 13.31 7.40
N GLN A 123 51.78 12.10 7.40
CA GLN A 123 52.55 10.88 7.55
C GLN A 123 52.08 9.89 6.48
N GLU A 124 52.84 9.86 5.40
CA GLU A 124 52.87 8.75 4.45
C GLU A 124 53.49 7.55 5.15
N GLN A 125 52.86 6.37 5.04
CA GLN A 125 53.51 5.10 5.31
C GLN A 125 53.41 4.22 4.06
N PRO A 126 54.51 3.57 3.64
CA PRO A 126 54.59 2.87 2.37
C PRO A 126 53.92 1.49 2.39
N LEU A 127 53.27 1.19 1.27
CA LEU A 127 52.77 -0.13 0.87
C LEU A 127 53.89 -1.17 0.90
N VAL A 128 53.73 -2.19 1.74
CA VAL A 128 54.50 -3.44 1.65
C VAL A 128 53.87 -4.32 0.59
N THR A 129 54.54 -4.42 -0.56
CA THR A 129 54.28 -5.40 -1.61
C THR A 129 54.73 -6.78 -1.16
N ALA A 130 53.79 -7.71 -0.98
CA ALA A 130 54.09 -9.13 -0.85
C ALA A 130 53.55 -9.88 -2.08
N ALA A 131 54.49 -10.23 -2.97
CA ALA A 131 54.28 -11.16 -4.07
C ALA A 131 53.97 -12.56 -3.53
N ARG A 132 52.97 -13.24 -4.10
CA ARG A 132 52.85 -14.70 -4.02
C ARG A 132 52.25 -15.30 -5.29
N SER A 133 53.20 -15.79 -6.10
CA SER A 133 53.21 -16.99 -6.93
C SER A 133 51.90 -17.77 -7.16
N ASP A 134 51.62 -17.92 -8.45
CA ASP A 134 51.08 -19.07 -9.17
C ASP A 134 50.92 -20.39 -8.41
N LYS A 135 49.71 -20.98 -8.54
CA LYS A 135 49.55 -22.42 -8.72
C LYS A 135 48.22 -22.75 -9.39
N ALA A 136 48.32 -23.00 -10.70
CA ALA A 136 47.35 -23.75 -11.47
C ALA A 136 47.14 -25.14 -10.85
N LYS A 137 45.87 -25.55 -10.65
CA LYS A 137 45.50 -26.98 -10.62
C LYS A 137 44.16 -27.22 -11.31
N SER A 138 44.24 -28.20 -12.18
CA SER A 138 43.30 -28.77 -13.13
C SER A 138 42.06 -29.42 -12.49
N LYS A 139 40.98 -29.43 -13.28
CA LYS A 139 39.83 -30.35 -13.18
C LYS A 139 40.28 -31.82 -13.08
N PRO A 140 39.39 -32.70 -12.61
CA PRO A 140 38.90 -33.70 -13.56
C PRO A 140 37.38 -33.86 -13.57
N ALA A 141 36.90 -34.22 -14.75
CA ALA A 141 35.57 -34.69 -15.03
C ALA A 141 35.33 -36.06 -14.39
N VAL A 142 34.10 -36.28 -13.88
CA VAL A 142 33.58 -37.63 -13.63
C VAL A 142 32.23 -37.74 -14.33
N THR A 143 32.25 -38.55 -15.38
CA THR A 143 31.13 -39.15 -16.10
C THR A 143 30.55 -40.34 -15.32
N SER A 144 29.39 -40.83 -15.77
CA SER A 144 28.68 -42.08 -15.40
C SER A 144 27.61 -41.91 -14.32
N ALA A 145 26.44 -42.56 -14.34
CA ALA A 145 25.87 -43.53 -15.26
C ALA A 145 24.33 -43.49 -15.20
N VAL A 146 23.76 -43.88 -16.34
CA VAL A 146 22.39 -44.31 -16.58
C VAL A 146 21.94 -45.41 -15.60
N ARG A 147 20.73 -45.29 -15.04
CA ARG A 147 19.89 -46.45 -14.69
C ARG A 147 18.43 -46.20 -15.08
N LYS A 148 18.00 -46.96 -16.10
CA LYS A 148 16.62 -47.26 -16.47
C LYS A 148 16.10 -48.40 -15.58
N GLY A 149 14.77 -48.48 -15.47
CA GLY A 149 14.01 -49.61 -14.93
C GLY A 149 13.06 -49.15 -13.82
N THR A 150 11.78 -49.52 -13.75
CA THR A 150 10.99 -50.44 -14.56
C THR A 150 9.52 -50.19 -14.16
N THR A 151 8.63 -50.05 -15.13
CA THR A 151 7.17 -50.16 -14.97
C THR A 151 6.77 -51.62 -14.72
N LEU A 152 5.70 -51.86 -13.96
CA LEU A 152 4.59 -52.79 -14.29
C LEU A 152 3.44 -52.67 -13.24
N PRO A 153 2.19 -53.07 -13.59
CA PRO A 153 0.94 -52.74 -12.89
C PRO A 153 0.30 -53.94 -12.15
N SER A 154 -0.73 -53.68 -11.33
CA SER A 154 -1.74 -54.67 -10.89
C SER A 154 -3.09 -53.96 -10.79
N GLU A 155 -4.05 -54.21 -11.68
CA GLU A 155 -5.10 -55.25 -11.61
C GLU A 155 -5.86 -55.21 -10.26
N ALA A 156 -7.10 -54.69 -10.24
CA ALA A 156 -8.37 -55.31 -10.62
C ALA A 156 -8.88 -56.33 -9.58
N GLY A 157 -10.03 -56.01 -8.96
CA GLY A 157 -10.73 -56.89 -8.04
C GLY A 157 -12.05 -56.27 -7.58
N GLY A 158 -13.13 -56.54 -8.33
CA GLY A 158 -14.50 -56.24 -7.94
C GLY A 158 -15.11 -57.38 -7.13
N PHE A 159 -16.01 -57.07 -6.21
CA PHE A 159 -16.98 -58.02 -5.69
C PHE A 159 -18.35 -57.33 -5.52
N LYS A 160 -19.37 -58.03 -6.00
CA LYS A 160 -20.80 -57.67 -6.02
C LYS A 160 -21.52 -58.18 -4.77
N SER A 161 -22.80 -57.78 -4.69
CA SER A 161 -23.95 -58.37 -3.97
C SER A 161 -24.26 -57.73 -2.60
N ALA A 162 -25.50 -57.59 -2.13
CA ALA A 162 -26.83 -57.61 -2.72
C ALA A 162 -27.83 -57.08 -1.65
N SER A 163 -28.96 -56.57 -2.14
CA SER A 163 -30.28 -56.34 -1.55
C SER A 163 -30.57 -56.59 -0.06
N ALA A 164 -31.26 -55.63 0.56
CA ALA A 164 -32.43 -55.93 1.39
C ALA A 164 -33.43 -54.75 1.39
N VAL A 165 -34.68 -55.09 1.07
CA VAL A 165 -35.89 -54.27 1.12
C VAL A 165 -36.38 -54.19 2.57
N ALA A 166 -36.81 -53.02 3.05
CA ALA A 166 -37.75 -52.95 4.18
C ALA A 166 -38.53 -51.62 4.22
N LEU A 167 -39.83 -51.80 4.43
CA LEU A 167 -40.95 -50.89 4.59
C LEU A 167 -40.69 -49.48 5.16
N GLN A 168 -41.31 -48.49 4.51
CA GLN A 168 -41.67 -47.23 5.12
C GLN A 168 -42.90 -47.42 6.01
N THR A 169 -42.74 -47.23 7.32
CA THR A 169 -43.83 -46.90 8.24
C THR A 169 -43.62 -45.49 8.77
N ALA A 170 -44.67 -44.69 8.69
CA ALA A 170 -44.71 -43.32 9.21
C ALA A 170 -44.72 -43.32 10.75
N PRO A 171 -44.05 -42.37 11.41
CA PRO A 171 -44.35 -42.03 12.79
C PRO A 171 -45.00 -40.65 12.90
N THR A 172 -46.28 -40.69 13.27
CA THR A 172 -46.95 -39.93 14.32
C THR A 172 -46.18 -38.76 14.95
N VAL A 173 -46.74 -37.57 14.77
CA VAL A 173 -46.42 -36.32 15.48
C VAL A 173 -46.72 -36.50 16.98
N GLN A 174 -45.71 -36.34 17.82
CA GLN A 174 -45.86 -36.11 19.26
C GLN A 174 -45.33 -34.71 19.62
N PRO A 175 -45.93 -34.05 20.63
CA PRO A 175 -45.68 -32.64 20.94
C PRO A 175 -44.29 -32.39 21.56
N ASP A 176 -43.70 -31.27 21.15
CA ASP A 176 -42.35 -30.79 21.48
C ASP A 176 -42.07 -30.73 22.99
N ALA A 177 -41.44 -31.77 23.52
CA ALA A 177 -40.67 -31.69 24.73
C ALA A 177 -39.37 -30.94 24.43
N VAL A 178 -39.19 -29.78 25.06
CA VAL A 178 -37.93 -29.01 25.06
C VAL A 178 -36.84 -29.86 25.72
N GLN A 179 -36.22 -30.73 24.95
CA GLN A 179 -34.99 -31.42 25.34
C GLN A 179 -33.87 -30.37 25.37
N VAL A 180 -33.50 -29.95 26.57
CA VAL A 180 -32.25 -29.22 26.83
C VAL A 180 -31.12 -30.20 26.50
N ALA A 181 -30.71 -30.22 25.24
CA ALA A 181 -29.57 -31.00 24.79
C ALA A 181 -28.33 -30.49 25.53
N LEU A 182 -27.81 -31.27 26.47
CA LEU A 182 -26.46 -31.16 26.98
C LEU A 182 -25.58 -32.21 26.30
N PRO A 183 -24.86 -31.88 25.20
CA PRO A 183 -23.75 -32.68 24.76
C PRO A 183 -22.50 -31.79 24.68
N PHE A 184 -21.83 -31.56 25.80
CA PHE A 184 -20.41 -31.21 25.74
C PHE A 184 -19.67 -32.52 25.49
N ALA A 185 -19.48 -32.87 24.22
CA ALA A 185 -18.51 -33.88 23.84
C ALA A 185 -17.17 -33.56 24.53
N PRO A 186 -16.42 -34.57 25.01
CA PRO A 186 -15.12 -34.34 25.63
C PRO A 186 -14.26 -33.50 24.69
N VAL A 187 -13.90 -32.30 25.15
CA VAL A 187 -13.04 -31.41 24.37
C VAL A 187 -11.65 -32.03 24.43
N ASP A 188 -11.16 -32.49 23.29
CA ASP A 188 -9.80 -32.98 23.19
C ASP A 188 -8.83 -31.87 23.66
N MET A 189 -7.94 -32.22 24.58
CA MET A 189 -6.97 -31.32 25.19
C MET A 189 -5.56 -31.65 24.72
N LYS A 190 -4.73 -30.63 24.54
CA LYS A 190 -3.30 -30.75 24.23
C LYS A 190 -2.47 -29.88 25.16
N TRP A 191 -1.32 -30.40 25.56
CA TRP A 191 -0.34 -29.68 26.38
C TRP A 191 0.45 -28.68 25.54
N CYS A 192 0.46 -27.41 25.93
CA CYS A 192 1.30 -26.39 25.30
C CYS A 192 2.73 -26.43 25.87
N SER A 193 3.73 -26.65 25.02
CA SER A 193 5.14 -26.73 25.45
C SER A 193 5.73 -25.41 25.97
N GLN A 194 5.12 -24.26 25.65
CA GLN A 194 5.62 -22.94 26.04
C GLN A 194 5.04 -22.45 27.38
N CYS A 195 3.72 -22.43 27.54
CA CYS A 195 3.10 -22.01 28.82
C CYS A 195 2.89 -23.16 29.80
N GLN A 196 3.17 -24.41 29.39
CA GLN A 196 3.02 -25.58 30.24
C GLN A 196 1.59 -25.72 30.82
N CYS A 197 0.58 -25.53 29.97
CA CYS A 197 -0.84 -25.66 30.34
C CYS A 197 -1.56 -26.60 29.35
N MET A 198 -2.56 -27.33 29.85
CA MET A 198 -3.53 -28.05 29.01
C MET A 198 -4.52 -27.06 28.39
N LYS A 199 -4.67 -27.10 27.07
CA LYS A 199 -5.58 -26.23 26.31
C LYS A 199 -6.40 -27.05 25.32
N PRO A 200 -7.63 -26.63 24.96
CA PRO A 200 -8.41 -27.25 23.90
C PRO A 200 -7.64 -27.34 22.58
N LEU A 201 -7.84 -28.37 21.76
CA LEU A 201 -7.20 -28.47 20.44
C LEU A 201 -7.46 -27.25 19.54
N THR A 202 -8.59 -26.57 19.73
CA THR A 202 -8.95 -25.34 19.02
C THR A 202 -8.00 -24.18 19.32
N ASP A 203 -7.26 -24.22 20.41
CA ASP A 203 -6.28 -23.22 20.80
C ASP A 203 -4.91 -23.45 20.16
N PHE A 204 -4.77 -24.49 19.34
CA PHE A 204 -3.55 -24.77 18.57
C PHE A 204 -3.80 -24.51 17.09
N SER A 205 -2.76 -24.05 16.39
CA SER A 205 -2.81 -23.91 14.93
C SER A 205 -2.53 -25.24 14.26
N LYS A 206 -3.15 -25.50 13.11
CA LYS A 206 -2.88 -26.71 12.31
C LYS A 206 -1.44 -26.70 11.80
N ASP A 207 -0.75 -27.84 11.92
CA ASP A 207 0.56 -28.08 11.36
C ASP A 207 0.68 -29.51 10.84
N LYS A 208 0.81 -29.65 9.52
CA LYS A 208 0.87 -30.95 8.86
C LYS A 208 2.19 -31.69 9.09
N THR A 209 3.21 -31.02 9.62
CA THR A 209 4.51 -31.67 9.89
C THR A 209 4.52 -32.44 11.21
N HIS A 210 3.54 -32.22 12.09
CA HIS A 210 3.39 -32.96 13.34
C HIS A 210 2.42 -34.13 13.17
N ASN A 211 2.68 -35.24 13.88
CA ASN A 211 1.87 -36.47 13.78
C ASN A 211 0.39 -36.25 14.11
N ASP A 212 0.07 -35.29 14.98
CA ASP A 212 -1.31 -34.96 15.37
C ASP A 212 -1.92 -33.81 14.54
N GLY A 213 -1.20 -33.31 13.54
CA GLY A 213 -1.66 -32.22 12.69
C GLY A 213 -1.75 -30.86 13.38
N LEU A 214 -1.18 -30.69 14.59
CA LEU A 214 -1.27 -29.46 15.39
C LEU A 214 0.11 -28.99 15.88
N GLN A 215 0.30 -27.67 15.98
CA GLN A 215 1.48 -27.07 16.62
C GLN A 215 1.67 -27.57 18.06
N SER A 216 2.91 -27.61 18.53
CA SER A 216 3.24 -27.93 19.94
C SER A 216 2.99 -26.77 20.92
N ILE A 217 2.80 -25.55 20.39
CA ILE A 217 2.52 -24.33 21.15
C ILE A 217 1.11 -23.81 20.85
N CYS A 218 0.43 -23.29 21.88
CA CYS A 218 -0.89 -22.68 21.71
C CYS A 218 -0.80 -21.34 20.94
N LYS A 219 -1.93 -20.89 20.42
CA LYS A 219 -2.08 -19.64 19.64
C LYS A 219 -1.63 -18.42 20.44
N ASP A 220 -1.91 -18.37 21.74
CA ASP A 220 -1.51 -17.26 22.62
C ASP A 220 0.02 -17.19 22.75
N CYS A 221 0.66 -18.32 23.09
CA CYS A 221 2.12 -18.41 23.15
C CYS A 221 2.77 -18.09 21.80
N ASN A 222 2.19 -18.58 20.71
CA ASN A 222 2.69 -18.28 19.37
C ASN A 222 2.55 -16.79 19.03
N ALA A 223 1.46 -16.15 19.46
CA ALA A 223 1.23 -14.72 19.29
C ALA A 223 2.24 -13.86 20.09
N LEU A 224 2.71 -14.35 21.25
CA LEU A 224 3.75 -13.71 22.06
C LEU A 224 5.17 -13.94 21.50
N LYS A 225 5.43 -15.11 20.91
CA LYS A 225 6.74 -15.45 20.35
C LYS A 225 7.12 -14.58 19.16
N TYR A 226 6.14 -14.16 18.35
CA TYR A 226 6.39 -13.38 17.15
C TYR A 226 6.98 -11.98 17.45
N PRO A 227 6.37 -11.14 18.32
CA PRO A 227 6.95 -9.86 18.77
C PRO A 227 8.36 -9.98 19.34
N VAL A 228 8.61 -10.99 20.18
CA VAL A 228 9.93 -11.21 20.80
C VAL A 228 10.99 -11.56 19.75
N ARG A 229 10.63 -12.36 18.74
CA ARG A 229 11.56 -12.69 17.67
C ARG A 229 11.90 -11.45 16.83
N ILE A 230 10.88 -10.70 16.40
CA ILE A 230 11.08 -9.55 15.50
C ILE A 230 11.64 -8.31 16.21
N SER A 231 11.65 -8.26 17.55
CA SER A 231 12.32 -7.19 18.30
C SER A 231 13.83 -7.34 18.33
N THR A 232 14.36 -8.53 18.04
CA THR A 232 15.80 -8.75 17.84
C THR A 232 16.19 -8.41 16.40
N ARG A 233 17.37 -7.81 16.21
CA ARG A 233 17.93 -7.53 14.88
C ARG A 233 17.94 -8.78 13.99
N THR A 234 18.48 -9.90 14.51
CA THR A 234 18.58 -11.17 13.78
C THR A 234 17.21 -11.72 13.40
N GLY A 235 16.24 -11.69 14.32
CA GLY A 235 14.89 -12.17 14.04
C GLY A 235 14.13 -11.27 13.05
N PHE A 236 14.38 -9.96 13.09
CA PHE A 236 13.87 -8.99 12.11
C PHE A 236 14.44 -9.26 10.71
N ILE A 237 15.76 -9.37 10.58
CA ILE A 237 16.45 -9.70 9.32
C ILE A 237 15.98 -11.05 8.78
N CYS A 238 15.87 -12.06 9.63
CA CYS A 238 15.35 -13.38 9.25
C CYS A 238 13.93 -13.26 8.66
N GLY A 239 13.08 -12.42 9.25
CA GLY A 239 11.76 -12.11 8.72
C GLY A 239 11.79 -11.45 7.33
N LEU A 240 12.69 -10.47 7.13
CA LEU A 240 12.86 -9.82 5.83
C LEU A 240 13.34 -10.80 4.75
N VAL A 241 14.36 -11.60 5.05
CA VAL A 241 14.93 -12.59 4.12
C VAL A 241 13.87 -13.62 3.74
N ALA A 242 13.13 -14.16 4.71
CA ALA A 242 12.03 -15.09 4.45
C ALA A 242 10.95 -14.47 3.53
N ALA A 243 10.56 -13.23 3.79
CA ALA A 243 9.58 -12.52 2.96
C ALA A 243 10.10 -12.27 1.54
N SER A 244 11.39 -11.94 1.38
CA SER A 244 12.02 -11.76 0.06
C SER A 244 12.04 -13.06 -0.75
N LYS A 245 12.33 -14.20 -0.10
CA LYS A 245 12.30 -15.54 -0.72
C LYS A 245 10.90 -15.89 -1.24
N GLN A 246 9.86 -15.62 -0.46
CA GLN A 246 8.48 -15.82 -0.88
C GLN A 246 8.12 -14.94 -2.10
N ARG A 247 8.53 -13.66 -2.09
CA ARG A 247 8.32 -12.75 -3.24
C ARG A 247 9.07 -13.20 -4.49
N SER A 248 10.30 -13.72 -4.34
CA SER A 248 11.09 -14.31 -5.44
C SER A 248 10.30 -15.44 -6.10
N LYS A 249 9.80 -16.39 -5.29
CA LYS A 249 9.00 -17.53 -5.79
C LYS A 249 7.73 -17.08 -6.51
N GLN A 250 7.01 -16.09 -5.96
CA GLN A 250 5.79 -15.55 -6.59
C GLN A 250 6.04 -14.90 -7.94
N ARG A 251 7.27 -14.43 -8.19
CA ARG A 251 7.68 -13.80 -9.44
C ARG A 251 8.31 -14.80 -10.43
N GLY A 252 8.41 -16.07 -10.08
CA GLY A 252 9.06 -17.08 -10.94
C GLY A 252 10.57 -16.91 -11.05
N MET A 253 11.18 -16.23 -10.08
CA MET A 253 12.62 -15.98 -10.04
C MET A 253 13.36 -17.25 -9.64
N SER A 254 14.41 -17.59 -10.40
CA SER A 254 15.07 -18.90 -10.31
C SER A 254 16.07 -18.99 -9.15
N GLN A 255 16.64 -17.85 -8.71
CA GLN A 255 17.62 -17.82 -7.64
C GLN A 255 17.22 -16.88 -6.50
N HIS A 256 17.64 -17.26 -5.28
CA HIS A 256 17.54 -16.43 -4.08
C HIS A 256 18.76 -16.75 -3.21
N ALA A 257 19.82 -15.96 -3.37
CA ALA A 257 21.11 -16.21 -2.73
C ALA A 257 21.23 -15.54 -1.34
N LEU A 258 20.22 -14.78 -0.92
CA LEU A 258 20.24 -14.11 0.38
C LEU A 258 19.95 -15.08 1.52
N THR A 259 20.91 -15.17 2.44
CA THR A 259 20.71 -15.75 3.77
C THR A 259 20.63 -14.63 4.81
N THR A 260 20.18 -14.97 6.03
CA THR A 260 20.17 -14.04 7.17
C THR A 260 21.56 -13.44 7.41
N THR A 261 22.60 -14.27 7.41
CA THR A 261 23.99 -13.86 7.62
C THR A 261 24.50 -12.97 6.48
N VAL A 262 24.19 -13.32 5.24
CA VAL A 262 24.58 -12.53 4.06
C VAL A 262 23.95 -11.14 4.12
N PHE A 263 22.65 -11.04 4.40
CA PHE A 263 21.98 -9.74 4.47
C PHE A 263 22.42 -8.91 5.69
N ASP A 264 22.71 -9.53 6.83
CA ASP A 264 23.29 -8.82 7.98
C ASP A 264 24.70 -8.27 7.67
N GLY A 265 25.48 -8.99 6.85
CA GLY A 265 26.74 -8.51 6.28
C GLY A 265 26.55 -7.28 5.39
N ILE A 266 25.52 -7.27 4.52
CA ILE A 266 25.14 -6.09 3.72
C ILE A 266 24.76 -4.91 4.62
N CYS A 267 23.96 -5.14 5.66
CA CYS A 267 23.56 -4.11 6.62
C CYS A 267 24.79 -3.49 7.31
N SER A 268 25.70 -4.33 7.78
CA SER A 268 26.95 -3.92 8.44
C SER A 268 27.87 -3.14 7.49
N ALA A 269 28.01 -3.58 6.25
CA ALA A 269 28.80 -2.89 5.22
C ALA A 269 28.24 -1.49 4.91
N GLN A 270 26.92 -1.33 4.96
CA GLN A 270 26.24 -0.04 4.80
C GLN A 270 26.15 0.77 6.09
N ARG A 271 26.76 0.28 7.20
CA ARG A 271 26.70 0.91 8.54
C ARG A 271 25.27 1.19 8.99
N ASP A 272 24.35 0.27 8.70
CA ASP A 272 22.92 0.38 8.99
C ASP A 272 22.27 1.66 8.44
N ARG A 273 22.70 2.10 7.26
CA ARG A 273 22.15 3.27 6.57
C ARG A 273 21.45 2.88 5.28
N CYS A 274 20.39 3.62 4.98
CA CYS A 274 19.65 3.51 3.73
C CYS A 274 20.55 3.80 2.53
N VAL A 275 20.52 2.92 1.52
CA VAL A 275 21.32 3.05 0.29
C VAL A 275 21.06 4.35 -0.49
N TYR A 276 19.87 4.93 -0.37
CA TYR A 276 19.51 6.13 -1.13
C TYR A 276 19.75 7.43 -0.37
N SER A 277 19.34 7.47 0.90
CA SER A 277 19.33 8.70 1.70
C SER A 277 20.47 8.83 2.67
N GLY A 278 21.21 7.74 2.96
CA GLY A 278 22.20 7.70 4.03
C GLY A 278 21.61 7.83 5.43
N LEU A 279 20.28 7.87 5.59
CA LEU A 279 19.63 7.90 6.90
C LEU A 279 19.83 6.59 7.64
N PRO A 280 20.02 6.61 8.97
CA PRO A 280 20.03 5.39 9.77
C PRO A 280 18.68 4.69 9.67
N VAL A 281 18.69 3.37 9.51
CA VAL A 281 17.47 2.56 9.50
C VAL A 281 17.24 1.86 10.84
N THR A 282 15.98 1.55 11.13
CA THR A 282 15.57 0.92 12.38
C THR A 282 15.17 -0.54 12.14
N PHE A 283 15.72 -1.47 12.93
CA PHE A 283 15.34 -2.90 12.90
C PHE A 283 14.18 -3.21 13.85
N ALA A 284 13.20 -2.30 13.92
CA ALA A 284 12.00 -2.46 14.73
C ALA A 284 10.76 -2.42 13.82
N PRO A 285 9.78 -3.32 14.02
CA PRO A 285 8.55 -3.29 13.25
C PRO A 285 7.76 -2.01 13.53
N MET A 286 7.10 -1.46 12.50
CA MET A 286 6.24 -0.27 12.62
C MET A 286 6.99 0.95 13.20
N SER A 287 8.28 1.07 12.86
CA SER A 287 9.09 2.24 13.20
C SER A 287 9.28 3.14 11.99
N ASP A 288 9.68 4.38 12.26
CA ASP A 288 10.15 5.28 11.22
C ASP A 288 11.54 4.82 10.74
N TRP A 289 11.77 4.96 9.42
CA TRP A 289 13.00 4.50 8.77
C TRP A 289 13.21 3.00 8.92
N GLN A 290 12.12 2.23 8.99
CA GLN A 290 12.17 0.77 9.19
C GLN A 290 13.03 0.12 8.10
N ALA A 291 13.97 -0.74 8.50
CA ALA A 291 14.81 -1.49 7.58
C ALA A 291 13.98 -2.39 6.64
N THR A 292 14.36 -2.42 5.37
CA THR A 292 13.82 -3.33 4.35
C THR A 292 14.90 -3.78 3.37
N ILE A 293 14.60 -4.84 2.63
CA ILE A 293 15.43 -5.35 1.53
C ILE A 293 15.00 -4.66 0.25
N GLU A 294 15.94 -4.01 -0.43
CA GLU A 294 15.74 -3.39 -1.74
C GLU A 294 16.51 -4.15 -2.82
N ARG A 295 15.90 -4.29 -4.00
CA ARG A 295 16.61 -4.76 -5.19
C ARG A 295 16.99 -3.56 -6.03
N LEU A 296 18.28 -3.43 -6.33
CA LEU A 296 18.81 -2.31 -7.11
C LEU A 296 18.31 -2.38 -8.57
N ARG A 297 18.14 -3.60 -9.09
CA ARG A 297 17.57 -3.91 -10.41
C ARG A 297 16.42 -4.89 -10.25
N ASP A 298 15.27 -4.54 -10.82
CA ASP A 298 14.01 -5.24 -10.59
C ASP A 298 13.81 -6.52 -11.42
N ASP A 299 14.53 -6.59 -12.53
CA ASP A 299 14.64 -7.70 -13.46
C ASP A 299 15.63 -8.79 -12.99
N GLU A 300 16.37 -8.52 -11.93
CA GLU A 300 17.35 -9.45 -11.37
C GLU A 300 16.94 -10.07 -10.02
N ASP A 301 17.52 -11.25 -9.76
CA ASP A 301 17.39 -12.03 -8.54
C ASP A 301 17.89 -11.30 -7.29
N TYR A 302 17.49 -11.81 -6.12
CA TYR A 302 18.04 -11.37 -4.84
C TYR A 302 19.45 -11.98 -4.66
N THR A 303 20.45 -11.25 -5.13
CA THR A 303 21.89 -11.59 -5.00
C THR A 303 22.59 -10.58 -4.09
N VAL A 304 23.82 -10.87 -3.67
CA VAL A 304 24.63 -9.92 -2.88
C VAL A 304 24.87 -8.62 -3.64
N ALA A 305 25.13 -8.70 -4.95
CA ALA A 305 25.41 -7.54 -5.80
C ALA A 305 24.15 -6.71 -6.14
N ASN A 306 22.98 -7.33 -6.16
CA ASN A 306 21.71 -6.67 -6.53
C ASN A 306 20.83 -6.31 -5.32
N THR A 307 21.31 -6.55 -4.09
CA THR A 307 20.54 -6.29 -2.87
C THR A 307 21.19 -5.21 -2.03
N ALA A 308 20.38 -4.30 -1.50
CA ALA A 308 20.82 -3.30 -0.53
C ALA A 308 19.84 -3.16 0.63
N LEU A 309 20.34 -2.63 1.75
CA LEU A 309 19.55 -2.11 2.85
C LEU A 309 18.95 -0.76 2.46
N SER A 310 17.64 -0.63 2.64
CA SER A 310 16.90 0.62 2.45
C SER A 310 15.98 0.88 3.65
N ALA A 311 15.61 2.13 3.86
CA ALA A 311 14.43 2.46 4.66
C ALA A 311 13.16 2.13 3.86
N LEU A 312 12.13 1.64 4.56
CA LEU A 312 10.87 1.21 3.98
C LEU A 312 10.11 2.36 3.31
N GLU A 313 10.31 3.60 3.77
CA GLU A 313 9.83 4.84 3.16
C GLU A 313 10.28 4.98 1.70
N PHE A 314 11.46 4.49 1.34
CA PHE A 314 12.04 4.55 0.00
C PHE A 314 11.73 3.31 -0.86
N ASN A 315 11.14 2.26 -0.28
CA ASN A 315 10.73 1.07 -1.02
C ASN A 315 9.30 1.26 -1.57
N THR A 316 9.19 2.15 -2.56
CA THR A 316 7.93 2.49 -3.23
C THR A 316 7.93 1.98 -4.67
N ARG A 317 6.77 2.07 -5.35
CA ARG A 317 6.64 1.63 -6.74
C ARG A 317 7.40 2.50 -7.74
N ALA A 318 7.69 3.76 -7.40
CA ALA A 318 8.39 4.67 -8.28
C ALA A 318 9.91 4.39 -8.36
N LYS A 319 10.43 3.55 -7.45
CA LYS A 319 11.86 3.26 -7.27
C LYS A 319 12.69 4.50 -7.01
N TRP A 320 13.20 4.61 -5.79
CA TRP A 320 14.16 5.65 -5.48
C TRP A 320 15.52 5.34 -6.10
N THR A 321 16.20 6.40 -6.52
CA THR A 321 17.62 6.40 -6.88
C THR A 321 18.35 7.33 -5.91
N ALA A 322 19.68 7.21 -5.83
CA ALA A 322 20.49 8.15 -5.04
C ALA A 322 20.36 9.59 -5.58
N GLU A 323 20.16 9.75 -6.89
CA GLU A 323 19.93 11.03 -7.55
C GLU A 323 18.57 11.62 -7.17
N ASN A 324 17.49 10.83 -7.18
CA ASN A 324 16.16 11.30 -6.78
C ASN A 324 16.13 11.67 -5.29
N ALA A 325 16.84 10.91 -4.44
CA ALA A 325 17.02 11.25 -3.03
C ALA A 325 17.78 12.56 -2.86
N ARG A 326 18.89 12.75 -3.58
CA ARG A 326 19.66 14.00 -3.56
C ARG A 326 18.79 15.17 -3.99
N TYR A 327 18.13 15.06 -5.13
CA TYR A 327 17.24 16.08 -5.66
C TYR A 327 16.16 16.43 -4.65
N ALA A 328 15.47 15.45 -4.07
CA ALA A 328 14.46 15.71 -3.04
C ALA A 328 15.02 16.39 -1.80
N ALA A 329 16.25 16.11 -1.38
CA ALA A 329 16.86 16.76 -0.23
C ALA A 329 17.30 18.20 -0.52
N THR A 330 17.72 18.51 -1.74
CA THR A 330 18.27 19.82 -2.08
C THR A 330 17.28 20.76 -2.77
N HIS A 331 16.15 20.25 -3.25
CA HIS A 331 15.19 21.04 -4.01
C HIS A 331 14.51 22.12 -3.15
N THR A 332 14.49 23.34 -3.69
CA THR A 332 13.92 24.55 -3.06
C THR A 332 12.91 25.26 -3.93
N ASP A 333 12.80 24.88 -5.20
CA ASP A 333 12.13 25.72 -6.18
C ASP A 333 10.61 25.61 -6.06
N SER A 334 9.93 26.73 -6.23
CA SER A 334 8.48 26.77 -6.40
C SER A 334 8.13 26.70 -7.89
N VAL A 335 7.00 26.07 -8.22
CA VAL A 335 6.44 26.15 -9.57
C VAL A 335 5.87 27.55 -9.80
N ASP A 336 6.14 28.13 -10.96
CA ASP A 336 5.53 29.39 -11.38
C ASP A 336 3.99 29.26 -11.42
N ALA A 337 3.29 30.19 -10.78
CA ALA A 337 1.82 30.20 -10.72
C ALA A 337 1.17 30.22 -12.10
N ALA A 338 1.78 30.85 -13.10
CA ALA A 338 1.31 30.86 -14.48
C ALA A 338 1.35 29.47 -15.12
N ILE A 339 2.39 28.67 -14.83
CA ILE A 339 2.48 27.27 -15.27
C ILE A 339 1.37 26.44 -14.61
N VAL A 340 1.16 26.63 -13.29
CA VAL A 340 0.10 25.94 -12.54
C VAL A 340 -1.28 26.22 -13.16
N GLU A 341 -1.56 27.49 -13.48
CA GLU A 341 -2.83 27.88 -14.10
C GLU A 341 -2.98 27.39 -15.55
N ALA A 342 -1.90 27.38 -16.33
CA ALA A 342 -1.90 26.83 -17.68
C ALA A 342 -2.25 25.34 -17.66
N VAL A 343 -1.61 24.58 -16.77
CA VAL A 343 -1.89 23.15 -16.54
C VAL A 343 -3.33 22.91 -16.09
N ALA A 344 -3.82 23.69 -15.13
CA ALA A 344 -5.19 23.55 -14.64
C ALA A 344 -6.23 23.85 -15.75
N ARG A 345 -5.95 24.85 -16.59
CA ARG A 345 -6.78 25.17 -17.77
C ARG A 345 -6.76 24.03 -18.79
N GLU A 346 -5.59 23.49 -19.11
CA GLU A 346 -5.43 22.33 -20.00
C GLU A 346 -6.20 21.11 -19.47
N ALA A 347 -6.10 20.81 -18.18
CA ALA A 347 -6.80 19.69 -17.57
C ALA A 347 -8.33 19.81 -17.68
N LEU A 348 -8.85 21.03 -17.50
CA LEU A 348 -10.29 21.32 -17.59
C LEU A 348 -10.79 21.31 -19.03
N PHE A 349 -9.94 21.61 -20.00
CA PHE A 349 -10.28 21.55 -21.42
C PHE A 349 -10.69 20.13 -21.81
N LYS A 350 -11.92 19.98 -22.32
CA LYS A 350 -12.37 18.74 -22.93
C LYS A 350 -11.95 18.80 -24.39
N PRO A 351 -10.96 18.00 -24.85
CA PRO A 351 -10.74 17.89 -26.28
C PRO A 351 -12.06 17.46 -26.90
N THR A 352 -12.54 18.22 -27.89
CA THR A 352 -13.58 17.75 -28.78
C THR A 352 -13.05 16.45 -29.36
N ASN A 353 -13.86 15.39 -29.33
CA ASN A 353 -13.52 14.17 -30.05
C ASN A 353 -13.43 14.57 -31.51
N GLN A 354 -12.22 14.90 -31.98
CA GLN A 354 -11.97 15.01 -33.40
C GLN A 354 -12.34 13.66 -33.96
N HIS A 355 -13.47 13.63 -34.67
CA HIS A 355 -14.09 12.42 -35.13
C HIS A 355 -13.05 11.67 -35.94
N ARG A 356 -12.48 10.60 -35.36
CA ARG A 356 -11.75 9.63 -36.14
C ARG A 356 -12.75 9.11 -37.15
N VAL A 357 -12.50 9.40 -38.43
CA VAL A 357 -13.28 8.82 -39.53
C VAL A 357 -13.23 7.32 -39.30
N ALA A 358 -14.39 6.73 -38.99
CA ALA A 358 -14.47 5.31 -38.72
C ALA A 358 -14.16 4.60 -40.02
N GLN A 359 -12.94 4.06 -40.13
CA GLN A 359 -12.61 3.14 -41.21
C GLN A 359 -13.53 1.92 -41.07
N PRO A 360 -14.13 1.44 -42.17
CA PRO A 360 -14.97 0.26 -42.13
C PRO A 360 -14.15 -0.92 -41.60
N TRP A 361 -14.81 -1.78 -40.83
CA TRP A 361 -14.19 -2.99 -40.31
C TRP A 361 -13.91 -3.96 -41.46
N GLN A 362 -12.68 -4.49 -41.52
CA GLN A 362 -12.22 -5.36 -42.60
C GLN A 362 -11.53 -6.61 -42.02
N GLN A 363 -11.84 -7.77 -42.59
CA GLN A 363 -11.24 -9.06 -42.29
C GLN A 363 -10.79 -9.76 -43.57
N LYS A 364 -9.74 -10.56 -43.47
CA LYS A 364 -9.30 -11.48 -44.53
C LYS A 364 -8.79 -12.79 -43.91
N GLU A 365 -8.84 -13.86 -44.68
CA GLU A 365 -8.19 -15.12 -44.33
C GLU A 365 -6.85 -15.23 -45.07
N GLU A 366 -5.79 -15.58 -44.35
CA GLU A 366 -4.45 -15.79 -44.88
C GLU A 366 -3.84 -16.97 -44.12
N ASP A 367 -3.40 -18.01 -44.84
CA ASP A 367 -2.82 -19.23 -44.27
C ASP A 367 -3.66 -19.91 -43.17
N GLY A 368 -4.99 -19.89 -43.32
CA GLY A 368 -5.92 -20.48 -42.35
C GLY A 368 -6.10 -19.67 -41.06
N ALA A 369 -5.54 -18.47 -40.99
CA ALA A 369 -5.74 -17.53 -39.89
C ALA A 369 -6.65 -16.36 -40.31
N THR A 370 -7.57 -15.96 -39.42
CA THR A 370 -8.37 -14.74 -39.60
C THR A 370 -7.58 -13.52 -39.16
N LEU A 371 -7.27 -12.65 -40.13
CA LEU A 371 -6.64 -11.35 -39.90
C LEU A 371 -7.69 -10.25 -39.91
N THR A 372 -7.56 -9.30 -38.99
CA THR A 372 -8.42 -8.11 -38.91
C THR A 372 -7.56 -6.86 -39.10
N LEU A 373 -8.03 -5.91 -39.93
CA LEU A 373 -7.34 -4.63 -40.12
C LEU A 373 -7.58 -3.73 -38.91
N CYS A 374 -6.51 -3.31 -38.23
CA CYS A 374 -6.63 -2.34 -37.16
C CYS A 374 -6.90 -0.94 -37.72
N THR A 375 -8.02 -0.31 -37.33
CA THR A 375 -8.43 1.02 -37.80
C THR A 375 -7.54 2.16 -37.28
N SER A 376 -6.63 1.89 -36.34
CA SER A 376 -5.71 2.91 -35.78
C SER A 376 -4.31 2.88 -36.39
N CYS A 377 -3.77 1.71 -36.73
CA CYS A 377 -2.43 1.60 -37.34
C CYS A 377 -2.47 1.12 -38.80
N ALA A 378 -3.65 0.76 -39.32
CA ALA A 378 -3.83 0.20 -40.66
C ALA A 378 -2.99 -1.07 -40.92
N VAL A 379 -2.68 -1.84 -39.87
CA VAL A 379 -1.97 -3.12 -39.97
C VAL A 379 -2.94 -4.28 -39.77
N TRP A 380 -2.83 -5.31 -40.62
CA TRP A 380 -3.52 -6.59 -40.47
C TRP A 380 -2.91 -7.37 -39.30
N LYS A 381 -3.72 -7.72 -38.30
CA LYS A 381 -3.27 -8.46 -37.12
C LYS A 381 -4.17 -9.66 -36.83
N LEU A 382 -3.66 -10.64 -36.09
CA LEU A 382 -4.43 -11.81 -35.70
C LEU A 382 -5.60 -11.41 -34.79
N GLN A 383 -6.70 -12.15 -34.84
CA GLN A 383 -7.87 -11.89 -33.99
C GLN A 383 -7.54 -11.84 -32.49
N GLN A 384 -6.53 -12.62 -32.03
CA GLN A 384 -6.06 -12.61 -30.64
C GLN A 384 -5.39 -11.30 -30.22
N ASP A 385 -4.98 -10.44 -31.17
CA ASP A 385 -4.38 -9.14 -30.91
C ASP A 385 -5.43 -8.04 -30.68
N PHE A 386 -6.72 -8.38 -30.69
CA PHE A 386 -7.83 -7.47 -30.41
C PHE A 386 -8.52 -7.83 -29.10
N TYR A 387 -9.22 -6.87 -28.50
CA TYR A 387 -10.10 -7.16 -27.37
C TYR A 387 -11.42 -7.73 -27.90
N ALA A 388 -12.02 -8.68 -27.18
CA ALA A 388 -13.29 -9.28 -27.59
C ALA A 388 -14.42 -8.24 -27.78
N SER A 389 -14.41 -7.17 -26.98
CA SER A 389 -15.36 -6.06 -27.04
C SER A 389 -15.00 -4.94 -28.03
N LEU A 390 -13.74 -4.87 -28.50
CA LEU A 390 -13.23 -3.80 -29.36
C LEU A 390 -12.50 -4.42 -30.55
N ARG A 391 -13.26 -4.79 -31.58
CA ARG A 391 -12.76 -5.52 -32.75
C ARG A 391 -12.07 -4.64 -33.80
N THR A 392 -12.07 -3.32 -33.64
CA THR A 392 -11.54 -2.39 -34.64
C THR A 392 -10.15 -1.86 -34.29
N ILE A 393 -9.74 -1.88 -33.02
CA ILE A 393 -8.45 -1.36 -32.56
C ILE A 393 -7.67 -2.47 -31.88
N CYS A 394 -6.44 -2.74 -32.34
CA CYS A 394 -5.60 -3.76 -31.73
C CYS A 394 -5.16 -3.35 -30.31
N LYS A 395 -4.82 -4.33 -29.48
CA LYS A 395 -4.41 -4.18 -28.08
C LYS A 395 -3.28 -3.17 -27.92
N GLU A 396 -2.29 -3.20 -28.81
CA GLU A 396 -1.16 -2.28 -28.80
C GLU A 396 -1.59 -0.83 -29.06
N CYS A 397 -2.37 -0.58 -30.12
CA CYS A 397 -2.89 0.76 -30.42
C CYS A 397 -3.78 1.29 -29.30
N MET A 398 -4.61 0.43 -28.71
CA MET A 398 -5.44 0.80 -27.55
C MET A 398 -4.56 1.15 -26.34
N CYS A 399 -3.53 0.35 -26.05
CA CYS A 399 -2.59 0.63 -24.98
C CYS A 399 -1.87 1.97 -25.19
N ASN A 400 -1.39 2.24 -26.41
CA ASN A 400 -0.74 3.50 -26.75
C ASN A 400 -1.71 4.69 -26.67
N ALA A 401 -2.96 4.53 -27.12
CA ALA A 401 -3.97 5.57 -27.00
C ALA A 401 -4.30 5.88 -25.53
N VAL A 402 -4.40 4.86 -24.67
CA VAL A 402 -4.58 5.04 -23.23
C VAL A 402 -3.36 5.75 -22.63
N LYS A 403 -2.13 5.35 -22.97
CA LYS A 403 -0.90 6.03 -22.52
C LYS A 403 -0.89 7.50 -22.93
N GLN A 404 -1.19 7.82 -24.18
CA GLN A 404 -1.25 9.20 -24.68
C GLN A 404 -2.31 10.04 -23.94
N VAL A 405 -3.50 9.48 -23.70
CA VAL A 405 -4.52 10.17 -22.90
C VAL A 405 -4.00 10.39 -21.48
N GLU A 406 -3.42 9.37 -20.87
CA GLU A 406 -2.86 9.41 -19.51
C GLU A 406 -1.64 10.32 -19.32
N ALA A 407 -0.93 10.63 -20.41
CA ALA A 407 0.16 11.59 -20.46
C ALA A 407 -0.34 13.04 -20.32
N THR A 408 -1.57 13.31 -20.78
CA THR A 408 -2.21 14.63 -20.60
C THR A 408 -2.61 14.83 -19.13
N TRP A 409 -2.63 16.08 -18.68
CA TRP A 409 -3.06 16.43 -17.32
C TRP A 409 -4.50 15.97 -17.05
N ARG A 410 -5.40 16.13 -18.02
CA ARG A 410 -6.78 15.67 -17.92
C ARG A 410 -6.86 14.15 -17.72
N GLY A 411 -6.13 13.37 -18.51
CA GLY A 411 -6.12 11.92 -18.38
C GLY A 411 -5.50 11.46 -17.06
N ALA A 412 -4.41 12.09 -16.64
CA ALA A 412 -3.77 11.81 -15.36
C ALA A 412 -4.72 12.03 -14.17
N PHE A 413 -5.41 13.16 -14.09
CA PHE A 413 -6.39 13.42 -13.04
C PHE A 413 -7.58 12.45 -13.09
N LYS A 414 -8.14 12.17 -14.28
CA LYS A 414 -9.21 11.18 -14.42
C LYS A 414 -8.79 9.79 -13.95
N ARG A 415 -7.57 9.36 -14.29
CA ARG A 415 -7.00 8.09 -13.82
C ARG A 415 -6.96 8.05 -12.30
N LEU A 416 -6.55 9.12 -11.62
CA LEU A 416 -6.53 9.19 -10.16
C LEU A 416 -7.94 9.04 -9.55
N VAL A 417 -8.95 9.75 -10.07
CA VAL A 417 -10.35 9.62 -9.61
C VAL A 417 -10.89 8.20 -9.82
N ASN A 418 -10.63 7.62 -11.00
CA ASN A 418 -11.07 6.27 -11.34
C ASN A 418 -10.42 5.23 -10.40
N ASN A 419 -9.12 5.37 -10.14
CA ASN A 419 -8.40 4.49 -9.21
C ASN A 419 -8.93 4.63 -7.78
N ALA A 420 -9.15 5.85 -7.30
CA ALA A 420 -9.73 6.11 -5.99
C ALA A 420 -11.12 5.46 -5.83
N THR A 421 -11.96 5.62 -6.85
CA THR A 421 -13.30 5.04 -6.91
C THR A 421 -13.26 3.52 -6.91
N ALA A 422 -12.42 2.92 -7.75
CA ALA A 422 -12.25 1.47 -7.83
C ALA A 422 -11.74 0.89 -6.50
N HIS A 423 -10.81 1.58 -5.82
CA HIS A 423 -10.29 1.15 -4.53
C HIS A 423 -11.36 1.13 -3.42
N CYS A 424 -12.28 2.11 -3.39
CA CYS A 424 -13.38 2.11 -2.43
C CYS A 424 -14.42 1.02 -2.70
N LYS A 425 -14.58 0.57 -3.95
CA LYS A 425 -15.52 -0.50 -4.34
C LYS A 425 -15.03 -1.91 -3.97
N LEU A 426 -13.76 -2.08 -3.57
CA LEU A 426 -13.24 -3.40 -3.17
C LEU A 426 -13.97 -3.90 -1.91
N PRO A 427 -14.39 -5.19 -1.83
CA PRO A 427 -15.19 -5.70 -0.71
C PRO A 427 -14.58 -5.44 0.68
N ALA A 428 -13.26 -5.65 0.83
CA ALA A 428 -12.56 -5.43 2.09
C ALA A 428 -12.47 -3.94 2.52
N ARG A 429 -12.73 -3.00 1.60
CA ARG A 429 -12.74 -1.55 1.86
C ARG A 429 -14.18 -1.05 2.03
N ALA A 430 -15.11 -1.55 1.22
CA ALA A 430 -16.53 -1.32 1.38
C ALA A 430 -17.04 -1.80 2.76
N ALA A 431 -16.57 -2.97 3.23
CA ALA A 431 -16.86 -3.48 4.57
C ALA A 431 -16.37 -2.57 5.71
N ARG A 432 -15.43 -1.65 5.43
CA ARG A 432 -14.94 -0.64 6.38
C ARG A 432 -15.66 0.71 6.25
N GLY A 433 -16.66 0.83 5.39
CA GLY A 433 -17.39 2.08 5.18
C GLY A 433 -16.58 3.18 4.47
N LEU A 434 -15.54 2.81 3.71
CA LEU A 434 -14.70 3.79 3.00
C LEU A 434 -15.41 4.30 1.73
N ILE A 435 -15.85 5.56 1.74
CA ILE A 435 -16.57 6.19 0.63
C ILE A 435 -15.61 7.04 -0.24
N CYS A 436 -15.83 7.06 -1.55
CA CYS A 436 -15.11 7.93 -2.48
C CYS A 436 -16.05 9.06 -2.94
N THR A 437 -15.82 10.29 -2.46
CA THR A 437 -16.55 11.50 -2.85
C THR A 437 -15.70 12.46 -3.68
N ILE A 438 -14.42 12.16 -3.89
CA ILE A 438 -13.52 13.02 -4.65
C ILE A 438 -13.92 13.08 -6.12
N THR A 439 -13.95 14.30 -6.68
CA THR A 439 -14.29 14.54 -8.08
C THR A 439 -13.06 14.92 -8.90
N PHE A 440 -13.22 14.96 -10.23
CA PHE A 440 -12.19 15.47 -11.13
C PHE A 440 -11.84 16.94 -10.82
N LYS A 441 -12.85 17.78 -10.54
CA LYS A 441 -12.64 19.19 -10.22
C LYS A 441 -11.86 19.34 -8.91
N ASP A 442 -12.15 18.51 -7.91
CA ASP A 442 -11.41 18.54 -6.64
C ASP A 442 -9.91 18.30 -6.83
N LEU A 443 -9.52 17.40 -7.75
CA LEU A 443 -8.10 17.19 -8.03
C LEU A 443 -7.44 18.40 -8.68
N VAL A 444 -8.11 19.05 -9.64
CA VAL A 444 -7.58 20.26 -10.29
C VAL A 444 -7.47 21.40 -9.27
N ASP A 445 -8.48 21.59 -8.43
CA ASP A 445 -8.44 22.60 -7.37
C ASP A 445 -7.31 22.31 -6.37
N MET A 446 -7.15 21.06 -5.91
CA MET A 446 -6.03 20.69 -5.03
C MET A 446 -4.66 20.91 -5.68
N TYR A 447 -4.52 20.65 -6.99
CA TYR A 447 -3.27 20.91 -7.70
C TYR A 447 -2.92 22.40 -7.66
N ARG A 448 -3.90 23.28 -7.89
CA ARG A 448 -3.73 24.74 -7.76
C ARG A 448 -3.39 25.16 -6.33
N GLU A 449 -4.16 24.69 -5.35
CA GLU A 449 -3.96 25.00 -3.92
C GLU A 449 -2.58 24.57 -3.43
N GLN A 450 -2.01 23.51 -4.00
CA GLN A 450 -0.66 23.03 -3.70
C GLN A 450 0.45 23.70 -4.53
N GLY A 451 0.12 24.64 -5.41
CA GLY A 451 1.09 25.30 -6.29
C GLY A 451 1.74 24.35 -7.28
N GLY A 452 0.98 23.38 -7.80
CA GLY A 452 1.46 22.40 -8.77
C GLY A 452 2.50 21.40 -8.25
N ALA A 453 2.67 21.32 -6.93
CA ALA A 453 3.72 20.54 -6.30
C ALA A 453 3.18 19.44 -5.36
N CYS A 454 4.07 18.52 -5.00
CA CYS A 454 3.83 17.47 -4.02
C CYS A 454 3.51 18.08 -2.66
N PHE A 455 2.46 17.59 -2.01
CA PHE A 455 1.99 18.10 -0.71
C PHE A 455 3.05 18.03 0.40
N TYR A 456 3.90 17.00 0.40
CA TYR A 456 4.96 16.84 1.40
C TYR A 456 6.23 17.59 1.03
N SER A 457 6.73 17.35 -0.19
CA SER A 457 8.08 17.75 -0.57
C SER A 457 8.18 19.11 -1.25
N ARG A 458 7.06 19.65 -1.72
CA ARG A 458 7.00 20.82 -2.60
C ARG A 458 7.73 20.65 -3.94
N ILE A 459 8.15 19.44 -4.27
CA ILE A 459 8.69 19.10 -5.59
C ILE A 459 7.55 19.16 -6.63
N PRO A 460 7.75 19.83 -7.79
CA PRO A 460 6.80 19.85 -8.89
C PRO A 460 6.37 18.44 -9.28
N VAL A 461 5.06 18.17 -9.36
CA VAL A 461 4.59 16.87 -9.83
C VAL A 461 4.39 16.87 -11.33
N THR A 462 4.58 15.72 -11.96
CA THR A 462 4.50 15.54 -13.41
C THR A 462 3.41 14.51 -13.77
N THR A 463 3.07 14.38 -15.06
CA THR A 463 2.18 13.31 -15.56
C THR A 463 2.96 12.03 -15.89
N GLU A 464 4.24 12.16 -16.23
CA GLU A 464 5.17 11.12 -16.69
C GLU A 464 6.59 11.36 -16.15
N GLY A 465 7.42 10.31 -16.15
CA GLY A 465 8.79 10.37 -15.64
C GLY A 465 8.86 10.36 -14.11
N ASP A 466 9.95 10.95 -13.59
CA ASP A 466 10.14 11.18 -12.16
C ASP A 466 9.13 12.19 -11.62
N TRP A 467 8.81 12.06 -10.33
CA TRP A 467 7.87 12.93 -9.61
C TRP A 467 6.42 12.85 -10.12
N LYS A 468 6.08 11.73 -10.77
CA LYS A 468 4.74 11.49 -11.29
C LYS A 468 3.69 11.65 -10.20
N MET A 469 2.64 12.41 -10.47
CA MET A 469 1.58 12.65 -9.50
C MET A 469 0.87 11.37 -9.07
N SER A 470 0.47 11.34 -7.81
CA SER A 470 -0.34 10.31 -7.18
C SER A 470 -1.31 10.94 -6.19
N LEU A 471 -2.33 10.18 -5.80
CA LEU A 471 -3.32 10.60 -4.83
C LEU A 471 -3.08 9.87 -3.50
N LYS A 472 -2.89 10.64 -2.43
CA LYS A 472 -2.68 10.11 -1.08
C LYS A 472 -3.79 10.55 -0.15
N ARG A 473 -4.25 9.61 0.69
CA ARG A 473 -5.15 9.88 1.80
C ARG A 473 -4.33 10.33 3.01
N LYS A 474 -4.72 11.43 3.65
CA LYS A 474 -4.09 11.95 4.87
C LYS A 474 -4.36 11.01 6.05
N ASP A 475 -5.61 10.57 6.19
CA ASP A 475 -6.03 9.50 7.10
C ASP A 475 -6.46 8.25 6.31
N VAL A 476 -5.84 7.12 6.62
CA VAL A 476 -6.13 5.81 6.00
C VAL A 476 -7.46 5.19 6.44
N HIS A 477 -8.07 5.69 7.50
CA HIS A 477 -9.37 5.28 8.02
C HIS A 477 -10.54 6.03 7.38
N VAL A 478 -10.26 7.18 6.76
CA VAL A 478 -11.23 7.94 5.98
C VAL A 478 -11.09 7.58 4.50
N GLY A 479 -12.21 7.60 3.77
CA GLY A 479 -12.24 7.35 2.33
C GLY A 479 -11.57 8.46 1.51
N TYR A 480 -11.76 8.42 0.19
CA TYR A 480 -11.25 9.47 -0.70
C TYR A 480 -12.24 10.63 -0.76
N ALA A 481 -11.97 11.67 0.02
CA ALA A 481 -12.69 12.93 0.02
C ALA A 481 -11.70 14.08 -0.15
N ARG A 482 -12.14 15.22 -0.71
CA ARG A 482 -11.28 16.41 -0.93
C ARG A 482 -10.48 16.78 0.32
N ALA A 483 -11.15 16.91 1.47
CA ALA A 483 -10.49 17.29 2.73
C ALA A 483 -9.42 16.27 3.21
N ASN A 484 -9.65 14.97 2.93
CA ASN A 484 -8.78 13.87 3.34
C ASN A 484 -7.75 13.47 2.27
N CYS A 485 -7.69 14.14 1.12
CA CYS A 485 -6.74 13.81 0.07
C CYS A 485 -5.73 14.92 -0.14
N CYS A 486 -4.63 14.55 -0.78
CA CYS A 486 -3.62 15.48 -1.29
C CYS A 486 -2.93 14.85 -2.51
N ILE A 487 -2.39 15.71 -3.37
CA ILE A 487 -1.56 15.27 -4.50
C ILE A 487 -0.12 15.15 -4.00
N ILE A 488 0.51 14.02 -4.27
CA ILE A 488 1.91 13.76 -3.91
C ILE A 488 2.66 13.26 -5.14
N ALA A 489 3.99 13.29 -5.09
CA ALA A 489 4.79 12.53 -6.04
C ALA A 489 4.76 11.03 -5.69
N MET A 490 4.78 10.16 -6.71
CA MET A 490 4.61 8.70 -6.57
C MET A 490 5.74 8.06 -5.73
N GLU A 491 6.90 8.69 -5.67
CA GLU A 491 8.05 8.35 -4.84
C GLU A 491 7.68 8.36 -3.35
N PHE A 492 6.75 9.23 -2.94
CA PHE A 492 6.25 9.33 -1.57
C PHE A 492 5.02 8.45 -1.30
N GLN A 493 4.56 7.65 -2.28
CA GLN A 493 3.43 6.73 -2.14
C GLN A 493 3.86 5.41 -1.49
N SER A 494 4.41 5.50 -0.28
CA SER A 494 4.72 4.33 0.55
C SER A 494 3.44 3.73 1.18
N ALA A 495 3.50 2.42 1.41
CA ALA A 495 2.41 1.71 2.06
C ALA A 495 2.30 2.14 3.52
N ASP A 496 1.08 2.44 3.94
CA ASP A 496 0.78 2.70 5.34
C ASP A 496 0.06 1.48 5.94
N PHE A 497 0.75 0.83 6.87
CA PHE A 497 0.30 -0.39 7.53
C PHE A 497 -0.43 -0.12 8.86
N THR A 498 -0.58 1.14 9.29
CA THR A 498 -1.24 1.52 10.55
C THR A 498 -2.64 0.93 10.67
N ALA A 499 -3.44 1.01 9.60
CA ALA A 499 -4.81 0.47 9.57
C ALA A 499 -4.89 -1.05 9.75
N THR A 500 -3.80 -1.77 9.54
CA THR A 500 -3.69 -3.22 9.71
C THR A 500 -2.82 -3.62 10.89
N SER A 501 -2.24 -2.64 11.59
CA SER A 501 -1.28 -2.94 12.63
C SER A 501 -1.97 -3.53 13.84
N LYS A 502 -1.66 -4.81 14.12
CA LYS A 502 -2.06 -5.48 15.36
C LYS A 502 -1.24 -4.98 16.55
N TYR A 503 -0.02 -4.54 16.28
CA TYR A 503 0.99 -4.09 17.24
C TYR A 503 1.05 -2.59 17.11
N GLY A 504 0.27 -1.85 17.89
CA GLY A 504 0.30 -0.41 17.71
C GLY A 504 1.69 0.10 18.09
N GLY A 505 2.27 0.83 17.15
CA GLY A 505 3.55 1.49 17.24
C GLY A 505 3.35 2.92 16.75
N GLU A 506 4.26 3.79 17.15
CA GLU A 506 4.17 5.23 16.89
C GLU A 506 4.60 5.59 15.46
N GLY A 507 5.22 4.65 14.73
CA GLY A 507 5.73 4.86 13.37
C GLY A 507 4.92 4.16 12.27
N CYS A 508 5.07 4.67 11.05
CA CYS A 508 4.59 4.00 9.84
C CYS A 508 5.45 4.37 8.65
N ALA A 509 5.66 3.48 7.68
CA ALA A 509 6.43 3.83 6.49
C ALA A 509 5.80 4.93 5.62
N GLY A 510 4.59 5.40 5.96
CA GLY A 510 3.91 6.51 5.30
C GLY A 510 4.69 7.81 5.41
N TRP A 511 4.92 8.48 4.27
CA TRP A 511 5.49 9.82 4.27
C TRP A 511 4.54 10.86 4.87
N SER A 512 5.13 11.84 5.54
CA SER A 512 4.47 13.05 6.07
C SER A 512 5.37 14.26 5.85
N ALA A 513 4.84 15.47 6.01
CA ALA A 513 5.64 16.69 5.95
C ALA A 513 6.76 16.69 7.01
N ILE A 514 6.46 16.20 8.23
CA ILE A 514 7.43 16.07 9.32
C ILE A 514 8.59 15.16 8.91
N LYS A 515 8.28 13.97 8.36
CA LYS A 515 9.32 13.03 7.90
C LYS A 515 10.14 13.56 6.76
N TYR A 516 9.50 14.23 5.80
CA TYR A 516 10.21 14.85 4.69
C TYR A 516 11.18 15.92 5.19
N ASN A 517 10.74 16.80 6.09
CA ASN A 517 11.61 17.82 6.68
C ASN A 517 12.77 17.20 7.46
N TYR A 518 12.52 16.13 8.23
CA TYR A 518 13.59 15.39 8.90
C TYR A 518 14.59 14.79 7.92
N PHE A 519 14.10 14.13 6.87
CA PHE A 519 14.95 13.58 5.80
C PHE A 519 15.80 14.67 5.17
N ARG A 520 15.19 15.80 4.80
CA ARG A 520 15.86 16.93 4.19
C ARG A 520 16.96 17.50 5.08
N ALA A 521 16.67 17.71 6.37
CA ALA A 521 17.63 18.25 7.34
C ALA A 521 18.77 17.26 7.66
N SER A 522 18.49 15.96 7.59
CA SER A 522 19.44 14.90 7.95
C SER A 522 20.21 14.33 6.75
N TYR A 523 19.85 14.72 5.53
CA TYR A 523 20.49 14.22 4.32
C TYR A 523 21.92 14.72 4.23
N ASN A 524 22.86 13.78 4.10
CA ASN A 524 24.26 14.09 3.86
C ASN A 524 24.78 13.14 2.77
N PRO A 525 25.23 13.65 1.61
CA PRO A 525 25.72 12.81 0.52
C PRO A 525 26.92 11.95 0.92
N ALA A 526 27.73 12.37 1.90
CA ALA A 526 28.84 11.56 2.43
C ALA A 526 28.39 10.33 3.22
N ASN A 527 27.14 10.32 3.71
CA ASN A 527 26.55 9.18 4.41
C ASN A 527 25.85 8.20 3.45
N VAL A 528 25.64 8.59 2.20
CA VAL A 528 25.07 7.69 1.19
C VAL A 528 26.13 6.64 0.87
N PRO A 529 25.86 5.34 1.13
CA PRO A 529 26.82 4.29 0.83
C PRO A 529 27.21 4.39 -0.64
N THR A 530 28.50 4.59 -0.92
CA THR A 530 28.98 4.47 -2.30
C THR A 530 28.66 3.05 -2.71
N THR A 531 27.73 2.88 -3.64
CA THR A 531 27.57 1.63 -4.38
C THR A 531 28.80 1.50 -5.27
N ARG A 532 29.99 1.35 -4.68
CA ARG A 532 31.04 0.62 -5.36
C ARG A 532 30.36 -0.68 -5.70
N ARG A 533 30.20 -0.96 -7.00
CA ARG A 533 29.89 -2.32 -7.41
C ARG A 533 30.82 -3.18 -6.58
N ILE A 534 30.26 -4.12 -5.83
CA ILE A 534 31.04 -5.21 -5.29
C ILE A 534 31.42 -6.00 -6.54
N ASP A 535 32.36 -5.46 -7.32
CA ASP A 535 32.99 -6.13 -8.42
C ASP A 535 33.66 -7.32 -7.75
N SER A 536 33.13 -8.50 -8.08
CA SER A 536 33.43 -9.81 -7.52
C SER A 536 34.87 -9.92 -7.00
N CYS A 537 35.04 -9.99 -5.67
CA CYS A 537 36.18 -10.65 -5.07
C CYS A 537 36.05 -12.17 -5.21
#